data_AF-A0A7S3VYP6-F1
#
_entry.id   AF-A0A7S3VYP6-F1
#
_cell.length_a   1.000
_cell.length_b   1.000
_cell.length_c   1.000
_cell.angle_alpha   90.00
_cell.angle_beta   90.00
_cell.angle_gamma   90.00
#
_symmetry.space_group_name_H-M   'P 1'
#
loop_
_entity.id
_entity.type
_entity.pdbx_description
1 polymer ?
#
loop_
_entity_poly.entity_id
_entity_poly.type
_entity_poly.pdbx_seq_one_letter_code
_entity_poly.pdbx_strand_id
1 'polypeptide(L)'
;EEGGETLFACSVKAAELLPPSLDPPPDEVRVQYRLFAQYEVAREGTSLRWASGSKGDTDESWDVNLAEGTSVPLVCREKVSGKRALVGSYHVAALRSRGRTLGFDEANAYVAAAWAPGLEEGLLLKHRWRVGDLVAWSNRLVIHTATSTAPYRGKERLHTRIRMRSTPEHAPQAWVE
;
A
#
# COMPACT_ATOMS: atom_id res chain seq x y z
N GLU A 1 -0.28 -20.94 -17.69
CA GLU A 1 -0.08 -19.55 -17.22
C GLU A 1 1.14 -19.51 -16.32
N GLU A 2 2.02 -18.52 -16.52
CA GLU A 2 3.13 -18.25 -15.60
C GLU A 2 2.61 -17.37 -14.46
N GLY A 3 3.01 -17.72 -13.23
CA GLY A 3 2.67 -16.99 -12.02
C GLY A 3 3.90 -16.89 -11.13
N GLY A 4 3.85 -15.99 -10.14
CA GLY A 4 4.93 -15.78 -9.17
C GLY A 4 5.67 -14.46 -9.40
N GLU A 5 5.22 -13.66 -10.36
CA GLU A 5 5.69 -12.30 -10.57
C GLU A 5 5.34 -11.39 -9.40
N THR A 6 6.10 -10.31 -9.27
CA THR A 6 5.76 -9.19 -8.40
C THR A 6 5.32 -8.02 -9.27
N LEU A 7 4.12 -7.52 -9.00
CA LEU A 7 3.55 -6.34 -9.63
C LEU A 7 3.86 -5.13 -8.77
N PHE A 8 4.27 -4.03 -9.40
CA PHE A 8 4.48 -2.74 -8.76
C PHE A 8 3.66 -1.67 -9.46
N ALA A 9 2.97 -0.84 -8.69
CA ALA A 9 2.30 0.36 -9.18
C ALA A 9 2.96 1.60 -8.60
N CYS A 10 3.18 2.61 -9.44
CA CYS A 10 3.87 3.85 -9.05
C CYS A 10 2.92 4.81 -8.34
N SER A 11 3.22 5.16 -7.09
CA SER A 11 2.45 6.12 -6.28
C SER A 11 2.38 7.51 -6.91
N VAL A 12 3.45 7.95 -7.60
CA VAL A 12 3.46 9.24 -8.28
C VAL A 12 2.50 9.20 -9.47
N LYS A 13 2.54 8.12 -10.26
CA LYS A 13 1.66 7.98 -11.41
C LYS A 13 0.19 7.87 -10.99
N ALA A 14 -0.09 7.14 -9.91
CA ALA A 14 -1.43 7.06 -9.33
C ALA A 14 -1.93 8.43 -8.86
N ALA A 15 -1.07 9.25 -8.25
CA ALA A 15 -1.44 10.61 -7.84
C ALA A 15 -1.72 11.57 -9.01
N GLU A 16 -0.99 11.43 -10.13
CA GLU A 16 -1.26 12.18 -11.37
C GLU A 16 -2.63 11.84 -11.97
N LEU A 17 -3.09 10.60 -11.78
CA LEU A 17 -4.32 10.07 -12.36
C LEU A 17 -5.51 10.07 -11.38
N LEU A 18 -5.39 10.76 -10.24
CA LEU A 18 -6.47 10.81 -9.26
C LEU A 18 -7.76 11.33 -9.89
N PRO A 19 -8.89 10.61 -9.72
CA PRO A 19 -10.16 11.06 -10.27
C PRO A 19 -10.58 12.40 -9.63
N PRO A 20 -10.95 13.41 -10.43
CA PRO A 20 -11.40 14.70 -9.89
C PRO A 20 -12.76 14.62 -9.19
N SER A 21 -13.49 13.52 -9.37
CA SER A 21 -14.80 13.27 -8.77
C SER A 21 -14.74 12.66 -7.36
N LEU A 22 -13.55 12.41 -6.82
CA LEU A 22 -13.43 11.88 -5.47
C LEU A 22 -13.89 12.91 -4.43
N ASP A 23 -14.84 12.50 -3.60
CA ASP A 23 -15.35 13.26 -2.46
C ASP A 23 -15.09 12.43 -1.18
N PRO A 24 -14.25 12.89 -0.23
CA PRO A 24 -13.67 14.22 -0.14
C PRO A 24 -12.53 14.43 -1.14
N PRO A 25 -12.04 15.67 -1.37
CA PRO A 25 -10.86 15.90 -2.19
C PRO A 25 -9.65 15.13 -1.64
N PRO A 26 -8.95 14.31 -2.46
CA PRO A 26 -7.87 13.44 -2.00
C PRO A 26 -6.74 14.13 -1.23
N ASP A 27 -6.46 15.39 -1.56
CA ASP A 27 -5.42 16.19 -0.90
C ASP A 27 -5.77 16.57 0.55
N GLU A 28 -7.05 16.53 0.92
CA GLU A 28 -7.54 16.82 2.28
C GLU A 28 -7.74 15.56 3.13
N VAL A 29 -7.51 14.39 2.53
CA VAL A 29 -7.86 13.10 3.09
C VAL A 29 -6.68 12.56 3.90
N ARG A 30 -6.95 12.11 5.13
CA ARG A 30 -6.01 11.37 5.97
C ARG A 30 -6.49 9.94 6.21
N VAL A 31 -5.62 8.97 5.94
CA VAL A 31 -5.83 7.54 6.18
C VAL A 31 -5.38 7.15 7.57
N GLN A 32 -6.28 6.52 8.32
CA GLN A 32 -5.97 5.88 9.60
C GLN A 32 -5.74 4.41 9.35
N TYR A 33 -4.52 3.94 9.54
CA TYR A 33 -4.22 2.52 9.42
C TYR A 33 -4.63 1.78 10.69
N ARG A 34 -5.22 0.61 10.50
CA ARG A 34 -5.33 -0.39 11.55
C ARG A 34 -4.42 -1.54 11.17
N LEU A 35 -3.36 -1.71 11.95
CA LEU A 35 -2.69 -3.00 11.98
C LEU A 35 -3.66 -3.94 12.69
N PHE A 36 -4.16 -4.93 11.98
CA PHE A 36 -4.86 -6.01 12.67
C PHE A 36 -3.87 -6.65 13.66
N ALA A 37 -4.27 -6.79 14.92
CA ALA A 37 -3.47 -7.51 15.93
C ALA A 37 -3.08 -8.92 15.41
N GLN A 38 -4.01 -9.52 14.65
CA GLN A 38 -3.85 -10.67 13.78
C GLN A 38 -4.72 -10.41 12.54
N TYR A 39 -4.19 -10.51 11.33
CA TYR A 39 -5.02 -10.61 10.14
C TYR A 39 -5.12 -12.06 9.70
N GLU A 40 -6.34 -12.51 9.36
CA GLU A 40 -6.58 -13.72 8.59
C GLU A 40 -7.26 -13.27 7.29
N VAL A 41 -6.51 -13.21 6.19
CA VAL A 41 -7.15 -13.03 4.88
C VAL A 41 -7.31 -14.42 4.26
N ALA A 42 -8.52 -14.96 4.34
CA ALA A 42 -8.89 -16.09 3.50
C ALA A 42 -8.91 -15.59 2.05
N ARG A 43 -7.88 -15.92 1.26
CA ARG A 43 -7.86 -15.63 -0.17
C ARG A 43 -8.16 -16.89 -0.94
N GLU A 44 -9.41 -17.03 -1.34
CA GLU A 44 -9.81 -17.96 -2.38
C GLU A 44 -8.87 -17.80 -3.59
N GLY A 45 -8.27 -18.89 -4.06
CA GLY A 45 -7.31 -18.85 -5.18
C GLY A 45 -5.83 -18.68 -4.80
N THR A 46 -5.43 -18.55 -3.53
CA THR A 46 -4.00 -18.56 -3.13
C THR A 46 -3.51 -19.91 -2.56
N SER A 47 -2.19 -20.10 -2.45
CA SER A 47 -1.49 -21.30 -1.97
C SER A 47 -1.16 -21.19 -0.50
N LEU A 48 -1.35 -20.01 0.08
CA LEU A 48 -1.35 -19.79 1.51
C LEU A 48 -2.72 -20.25 2.00
N ARG A 49 -2.78 -21.37 2.74
CA ARG A 49 -4.03 -21.76 3.43
C ARG A 49 -4.47 -20.66 4.40
N TRP A 50 -3.50 -19.94 4.97
CA TRP A 50 -3.65 -18.83 5.89
C TRP A 50 -2.43 -17.89 5.72
N ALA A 51 -2.67 -16.59 5.64
CA ALA A 51 -1.61 -15.61 5.88
C ALA A 51 -1.94 -14.96 7.23
N SER A 52 -1.16 -15.29 8.26
CA SER A 52 -1.25 -14.68 9.58
C SER A 52 0.02 -13.87 9.85
N GLY A 53 -0.16 -12.70 10.45
CA GLY A 53 0.92 -11.85 10.94
C GLY A 53 0.49 -11.22 12.25
N SER A 54 1.43 -11.06 13.18
CA SER A 54 1.21 -10.39 14.47
C SER A 54 1.87 -9.02 14.48
N LYS A 55 1.26 -8.08 15.22
CA LYS A 55 1.85 -6.76 15.49
C LYS A 55 3.21 -6.94 16.19
N GLY A 56 4.23 -6.22 15.72
CA GLY A 56 5.47 -6.02 16.47
C GLY A 56 5.24 -4.98 17.57
N ASP A 57 5.78 -5.22 18.76
CA ASP A 57 5.58 -4.36 19.92
C ASP A 57 6.49 -3.11 19.81
N THR A 58 5.94 -1.99 19.36
CA THR A 58 6.68 -0.72 19.22
C THR A 58 5.78 0.49 19.44
N ASP A 59 6.27 1.48 20.18
CA ASP A 59 5.57 2.71 20.59
C ASP A 59 5.73 3.88 19.57
N GLU A 60 6.04 3.56 18.31
CA GLU A 60 6.44 4.54 17.29
C GLU A 60 5.23 5.07 16.49
N SER A 61 4.54 6.07 17.03
CA SER A 61 3.34 6.74 16.47
C SER A 61 3.47 7.35 15.07
N TRP A 62 4.68 7.37 14.52
CA TRP A 62 5.00 7.94 13.20
C TRP A 62 5.19 6.86 12.11
N ASP A 63 5.41 5.60 12.47
CA ASP A 63 5.52 4.50 11.49
C ASP A 63 4.15 3.85 11.27
N VAL A 64 3.61 4.07 10.07
CA VAL A 64 2.33 3.52 9.59
C VAL A 64 2.25 1.98 9.66
N ASN A 65 3.39 1.30 9.78
CA ASN A 65 3.45 -0.16 9.91
C ASN A 65 3.55 -0.64 11.35
N LEU A 66 3.63 0.26 12.33
CA LEU A 66 4.00 -0.07 13.71
C LEU A 66 3.04 0.51 14.77
N ALA A 67 2.47 1.69 14.55
CA ALA A 67 1.53 2.28 15.49
C ALA A 67 0.06 2.23 15.01
N GLU A 68 -0.79 1.67 15.88
CA GLU A 68 -2.24 1.68 15.71
C GLU A 68 -2.78 3.12 15.78
N GLY A 69 -3.69 3.47 14.86
CA GLY A 69 -4.26 4.81 14.81
C GLY A 69 -3.37 5.86 14.13
N THR A 70 -2.22 5.47 13.57
CA THR A 70 -1.37 6.35 12.77
C THR A 70 -2.18 6.91 11.59
N SER A 71 -2.24 8.24 11.54
CA SER A 71 -2.99 9.02 10.55
C SER A 71 -2.03 9.72 9.61
N VAL A 72 -2.00 9.31 8.34
CA VAL A 72 -1.13 9.91 7.31
C VAL A 72 -1.95 10.51 6.17
N PRO A 73 -1.41 11.51 5.45
CA PRO A 73 -2.09 12.05 4.27
C PRO A 73 -2.22 10.97 3.21
N LEU A 74 -3.36 10.93 2.51
CA LEU A 74 -3.53 10.09 1.33
C LEU A 74 -2.63 10.58 0.20
N VAL A 75 -2.53 11.90 0.00
CA VAL A 75 -1.62 12.49 -0.99
C VAL A 75 -0.49 13.20 -0.26
N CYS A 76 0.74 12.74 -0.53
CA CYS A 76 1.94 13.25 0.09
C CYS A 76 2.87 13.94 -0.91
N ARG A 77 3.76 14.77 -0.40
CA ARG A 77 4.90 15.33 -1.14
C ARG A 77 6.08 14.37 -1.06
N GLU A 78 6.55 13.88 -2.20
CA GLU A 78 7.77 13.08 -2.27
C GLU A 78 9.00 13.96 -2.01
N LYS A 79 9.91 13.49 -1.15
CA LYS A 79 10.97 14.31 -0.58
C LYS A 79 12.06 14.71 -1.58
N VAL A 80 12.40 13.84 -2.52
CA VAL A 80 13.52 14.06 -3.43
C VAL A 80 13.09 14.85 -4.66
N SER A 81 12.01 14.44 -5.29
CA SER A 81 11.47 15.01 -6.53
C SER A 81 10.43 16.11 -6.31
N GLY A 82 9.90 16.24 -5.08
CA GLY A 82 8.84 17.19 -4.76
C GLY A 82 7.47 16.86 -5.36
N LYS A 83 7.32 15.72 -6.04
CA LYS A 83 6.09 15.33 -6.74
C LYS A 83 4.99 14.89 -5.78
N ARG A 84 3.74 14.96 -6.25
CA ARG A 84 2.59 14.34 -5.59
C ARG A 84 2.73 12.82 -5.65
N ALA A 85 2.48 12.15 -4.53
CA ALA A 85 2.50 10.70 -4.45
C ALA A 85 1.34 10.18 -3.60
N LEU A 86 0.70 9.12 -4.06
CA LEU A 86 -0.39 8.45 -3.35
C LEU A 86 0.17 7.48 -2.31
N VAL A 87 -0.29 7.64 -1.07
CA VAL A 87 -0.01 6.80 0.10
C VAL A 87 -1.33 6.17 0.53
N GLY A 88 -1.32 5.06 1.26
CA GLY A 88 -2.53 4.26 1.43
C GLY A 88 -2.53 3.11 0.43
N SER A 89 -2.98 1.92 0.82
CA SER A 89 -3.23 0.84 -0.13
C SER A 89 -4.50 0.11 0.23
N TYR A 90 -4.46 -0.76 1.22
CA TYR A 90 -5.59 -1.58 1.66
C TYR A 90 -5.53 -1.75 3.18
N HIS A 91 -6.67 -2.08 3.79
CA HIS A 91 -6.85 -2.19 5.25
C HIS A 91 -6.70 -0.87 6.01
N VAL A 92 -7.25 0.19 5.42
CA VAL A 92 -7.45 1.45 6.13
C VAL A 92 -8.63 1.26 7.09
N ALA A 93 -8.47 1.66 8.35
CA ALA A 93 -9.50 1.55 9.39
C ALA A 93 -10.62 2.56 9.16
N ALA A 94 -10.23 3.78 8.81
CA ALA A 94 -11.09 4.91 8.58
C ALA A 94 -10.35 5.97 7.75
N LEU A 95 -11.12 6.80 7.06
CA LEU A 95 -10.65 8.02 6.42
C LEU A 95 -11.19 9.23 7.16
N ARG A 96 -10.38 10.27 7.29
CA ARG A 96 -10.80 11.57 7.82
C ARG A 96 -10.54 12.67 6.81
N SER A 97 -11.51 13.55 6.63
CA SER A 97 -11.39 14.80 5.87
C SER A 97 -12.33 15.83 6.48
N ARG A 98 -11.82 17.03 6.76
CA ARG A 98 -12.51 18.20 7.36
C ARG A 98 -13.95 17.95 7.86
N GLY A 99 -14.09 17.44 9.09
CA GLY A 99 -15.38 17.25 9.75
C GLY A 99 -16.15 15.98 9.36
N ARG A 100 -15.66 15.22 8.39
CA ARG A 100 -16.20 13.93 7.96
C ARG A 100 -15.25 12.79 8.29
N THR A 101 -15.82 11.67 8.73
CA THR A 101 -15.11 10.41 8.91
C THR A 101 -15.84 9.34 8.10
N LEU A 102 -15.12 8.63 7.24
CA LEU A 102 -15.62 7.45 6.53
C LEU A 102 -15.22 6.20 7.32
N GLY A 103 -16.17 5.29 7.50
CA GLY A 103 -15.95 4.00 8.17
C GLY A 103 -15.11 3.04 7.33
N PHE A 104 -14.88 1.83 7.85
CA PHE A 104 -14.01 0.83 7.20
C PHE A 104 -14.37 0.57 5.73
N ASP A 105 -15.63 0.21 5.44
CA ASP A 105 -16.03 -0.15 4.07
C ASP A 105 -15.94 1.03 3.11
N GLU A 106 -16.48 2.18 3.51
CA GLU A 106 -16.45 3.42 2.73
C GLU A 106 -15.01 3.91 2.49
N ALA A 107 -14.15 3.82 3.51
CA ALA A 107 -12.74 4.20 3.41
C ALA A 107 -11.98 3.29 2.42
N ASN A 108 -12.18 1.96 2.50
CA ASN A 108 -11.51 1.05 1.57
C ASN A 108 -12.07 1.17 0.14
N ALA A 109 -13.37 1.42 -0.02
CA ALA A 109 -13.97 1.73 -1.33
C ALA A 109 -13.38 3.03 -1.92
N TYR A 110 -13.24 4.07 -1.11
CA TYR A 110 -12.62 5.33 -1.53
C TYR A 110 -11.16 5.13 -1.94
N VAL A 111 -10.36 4.42 -1.13
CA VAL A 111 -8.94 4.16 -1.46
C VAL A 111 -8.81 3.31 -2.71
N ALA A 112 -9.67 2.32 -2.91
CA ALA A 112 -9.71 1.53 -4.14
C ALA A 112 -10.01 2.41 -5.37
N ALA A 113 -11.00 3.32 -5.26
CA ALA A 113 -11.33 4.26 -6.33
C ALA A 113 -10.16 5.24 -6.62
N ALA A 114 -9.43 5.68 -5.59
CA ALA A 114 -8.25 6.53 -5.75
C ALA A 114 -7.10 5.82 -6.48
N TRP A 115 -6.89 4.53 -6.21
CA TRP A 115 -5.83 3.75 -6.84
C TRP A 115 -6.18 3.21 -8.22
N ALA A 116 -7.46 2.98 -8.52
CA ALA A 116 -7.89 2.26 -9.72
C ALA A 116 -7.25 2.79 -11.02
N PRO A 117 -7.20 4.10 -11.31
CA PRO A 117 -6.54 4.61 -12.53
C PRO A 117 -5.04 4.31 -12.58
N GLY A 118 -4.35 4.30 -11.43
CA GLY A 118 -2.92 3.99 -11.34
C GLY A 118 -2.60 2.49 -11.37
N LEU A 119 -3.62 1.64 -11.38
CA LEU A 119 -3.52 0.18 -11.38
C LEU A 119 -3.83 -0.47 -12.74
N GLU A 120 -4.08 0.33 -13.78
CA GLU A 120 -4.26 -0.17 -15.13
C GLU A 120 -3.05 -1.00 -15.58
N GLU A 121 -3.29 -2.12 -16.29
CA GLU A 121 -2.26 -3.10 -16.63
C GLU A 121 -1.04 -2.48 -17.33
N GLY A 122 -1.27 -1.49 -18.20
CA GLY A 122 -0.20 -0.77 -18.92
C GLY A 122 0.67 0.13 -18.04
N LEU A 123 0.29 0.39 -16.79
CA LEU A 123 1.02 1.20 -15.82
C LEU A 123 1.78 0.36 -14.79
N LEU A 124 1.56 -0.96 -14.78
CA LEU A 124 2.18 -1.86 -13.82
C LEU A 124 3.56 -2.31 -14.31
N LEU A 125 4.55 -2.24 -13.44
CA LEU A 125 5.79 -2.99 -13.63
C LEU A 125 5.57 -4.43 -13.17
N LYS A 126 5.63 -5.37 -14.12
CA LYS A 126 5.56 -6.80 -13.85
C LYS A 126 6.96 -7.42 -13.83
N HIS A 127 7.49 -7.69 -12.66
CA HIS A 127 8.80 -8.32 -12.52
C HIS A 127 8.69 -9.86 -12.49
N ARG A 128 9.26 -10.50 -13.52
CA ARG A 128 9.42 -11.96 -13.61
C ARG A 128 10.75 -12.37 -13.00
N TRP A 129 10.68 -13.05 -11.87
CA TRP A 129 11.85 -13.45 -11.10
C TRP A 129 12.71 -14.50 -11.82
N ARG A 130 14.02 -14.33 -11.71
CA ARG A 130 15.05 -15.31 -12.06
C ARG A 130 16.02 -15.46 -10.89
N VAL A 131 16.70 -16.60 -10.85
CA VAL A 131 17.75 -16.84 -9.84
C VAL A 131 18.84 -15.79 -10.00
N GLY A 132 19.17 -15.12 -8.89
CA GLY A 132 20.15 -14.03 -8.85
C GLY A 132 19.53 -12.63 -8.90
N ASP A 133 18.23 -12.49 -9.19
CA ASP A 133 17.57 -11.19 -9.15
C ASP A 133 17.52 -10.63 -7.73
N LEU A 134 17.90 -9.36 -7.62
CA LEU A 134 17.68 -8.54 -6.43
C LEU A 134 16.87 -7.32 -6.85
N VAL A 135 15.64 -7.22 -6.33
CA VAL A 135 14.76 -6.08 -6.57
C VAL A 135 14.73 -5.21 -5.32
N ALA A 136 15.15 -3.95 -5.48
CA ALA A 136 15.03 -2.93 -4.46
C ALA A 136 13.95 -1.93 -4.86
N TRP A 137 13.09 -1.55 -3.91
CA TRP A 137 12.05 -0.54 -4.15
C TRP A 137 11.83 0.32 -2.91
N SER A 138 11.30 1.52 -3.12
CA SER A 138 10.87 2.41 -2.04
C SER A 138 9.41 2.13 -1.70
N ASN A 139 9.14 1.61 -0.49
CA ASN A 139 7.76 1.45 0.01
C ASN A 139 6.99 2.78 0.13
N ARG A 140 7.65 3.93 -0.06
CA ARG A 140 7.00 5.25 -0.09
C ARG A 140 6.43 5.59 -1.48
N LEU A 141 6.89 4.90 -2.52
CA LEU A 141 6.61 5.27 -3.92
C LEU A 141 6.01 4.16 -4.76
N VAL A 142 5.85 2.98 -4.19
CA VAL A 142 5.14 1.89 -4.86
C VAL A 142 4.25 1.15 -3.88
N ILE A 143 3.12 0.68 -4.40
CA ILE A 143 2.42 -0.48 -3.84
C ILE A 143 2.81 -1.69 -4.67
N HIS A 144 2.80 -2.87 -4.04
CA HIS A 144 3.18 -4.10 -4.72
C HIS A 144 2.35 -5.28 -4.24
N THR A 145 2.21 -6.27 -5.12
CA THR A 145 1.62 -7.57 -4.79
C THR A 145 2.29 -8.68 -5.57
N ALA A 146 2.29 -9.89 -5.03
CA ALA A 146 2.53 -11.07 -5.83
C ALA A 146 1.28 -11.38 -6.67
N THR A 147 1.47 -11.94 -7.86
CA THR A 147 0.35 -12.52 -8.63
C THR A 147 -0.25 -13.72 -7.89
N SER A 148 -1.40 -14.20 -8.35
CA SER A 148 -2.00 -15.44 -7.83
C SER A 148 -0.99 -16.59 -7.84
N THR A 149 -1.08 -17.42 -6.80
CA THR A 149 -0.27 -18.63 -6.66
C THR A 149 -0.91 -19.85 -7.32
N ALA A 150 -2.15 -19.74 -7.80
CA ALA A 150 -2.86 -20.83 -8.45
C ALA A 150 -2.03 -21.53 -9.55
N PRO A 151 -1.26 -20.81 -10.40
CA PRO A 151 -0.46 -21.43 -11.45
C PRO A 151 0.70 -22.30 -10.96
N TYR A 152 1.12 -22.16 -9.70
CA TYR A 152 2.25 -22.90 -9.11
C TYR A 152 1.89 -23.58 -7.77
N ARG A 153 0.61 -23.90 -7.57
CA ARG A 153 0.13 -24.64 -6.39
C ARG A 153 0.93 -25.94 -6.21
N GLY A 154 1.45 -26.16 -5.00
CA GLY A 154 2.27 -27.33 -4.66
C GLY A 154 3.77 -27.20 -4.99
N LYS A 155 4.21 -26.07 -5.55
CA LYS A 155 5.63 -25.77 -5.76
C LYS A 155 6.18 -24.88 -4.63
N GLU A 156 7.49 -24.95 -4.41
CA GLU A 156 8.19 -24.09 -3.46
C GLU A 156 8.54 -22.73 -4.09
N ARG A 157 8.36 -21.65 -3.31
CA ARG A 157 8.77 -20.29 -3.68
C ARG A 157 9.30 -19.59 -2.43
N LEU A 158 10.63 -19.46 -2.34
CA LEU A 158 11.31 -18.87 -1.18
C LEU A 158 12.02 -17.58 -1.58
N HIS A 159 11.66 -16.47 -0.94
CA HIS A 159 12.28 -15.14 -1.15
C HIS A 159 12.78 -14.60 0.19
N THR A 160 13.96 -14.00 0.20
CA THR A 160 14.49 -13.27 1.37
C THR A 160 14.17 -11.79 1.21
N ARG A 161 13.59 -11.17 2.24
CA ARG A 161 13.26 -9.74 2.25
C ARG A 161 14.00 -9.02 3.37
N ILE A 162 14.71 -7.96 3.00
CA ILE A 162 15.32 -7.01 3.94
C ILE A 162 14.49 -5.73 3.91
N ARG A 163 14.12 -5.20 5.08
CA ARG A 163 13.45 -3.91 5.21
C ARG A 163 14.40 -2.94 5.90
N MET A 164 14.69 -1.83 5.23
CA MET A 164 15.40 -0.71 5.86
C MET A 164 14.43 0.03 6.79
N ARG A 165 14.87 0.32 8.01
CA ARG A 165 14.08 1.10 8.96
C ARG A 165 13.97 2.55 8.48
N SER A 166 12.83 3.13 8.74
CA SER A 166 12.59 4.56 8.57
C SER A 166 13.09 5.31 9.82
N THR A 167 13.24 6.62 9.71
CA THR A 167 13.37 7.53 10.86
C THR A 167 12.22 8.55 10.78
N PRO A 168 11.89 9.27 11.88
CA PRO A 168 10.80 10.24 11.90
C PRO A 168 10.92 11.31 10.81
N GLU A 169 12.14 11.72 10.46
CA GLU A 169 12.38 12.69 9.39
C GLU A 169 11.87 12.18 8.03
N HIS A 170 11.69 10.88 7.84
CA HIS A 170 11.18 10.26 6.62
C HIS A 170 9.65 10.08 6.61
N ALA A 171 8.94 10.62 7.60
CA ALA A 171 7.49 10.55 7.66
C ALA A 171 6.84 11.22 6.43
N PRO A 172 5.69 10.70 5.94
CA PRO A 172 4.97 11.31 4.83
C PRO A 172 4.48 12.71 5.20
N GLN A 173 4.81 13.70 4.37
CA GLN A 173 4.33 15.08 4.51
C GLN A 173 3.15 15.31 3.57
N ALA A 174 2.11 15.98 4.06
CA ALA A 174 0.94 16.28 3.25
C ALA A 174 1.32 17.10 2.01
N TRP A 175 0.60 16.91 0.91
CA TRP A 175 0.79 17.73 -0.29
C TRP A 175 0.44 19.20 -0.03
N VAL A 176 -0.67 19.43 0.68
CA VAL A 176 -1.16 20.72 1.16
C VAL A 176 -1.05 20.75 2.67
N GLU A 177 -0.55 21.87 3.23
CA GLU A 177 -0.45 22.09 4.68
C GLU A 177 -1.81 22.40 5.32
#